data_AF-A0A5C5VTR4-F1
#
_entry.id   AF-A0A5C5VTR4-F1
#
_cell.length_a   1.000
_cell.length_b   1.000
_cell.length_c   1.000
_cell.angle_alpha   90.00
_cell.angle_beta   90.00
_cell.angle_gamma   90.00
#
_symmetry.space_group_name_H-M   'P 1'
#
loop_
_entity.id
_entity.type
_entity.pdbx_description
1 polymer ?
#
loop_
_entity_poly.entity_id
_entity_poly.type
_entity_poly.pdbx_seq_one_letter_code
_entity_poly.pdbx_strand_id
1 'polypeptide(L)'
;MQIVLRHFATSRGSILHAFDAWLNQCAMSSRPPDEHNSVPLAVEMARINSARSGDEDAFRQLFEHYQPTISKQMRRSSRDRVLVENLVHDVFVEAFMSLENFKGRSPFEHWLRKLAVRVG
;
A
#
# COMPACT_ATOMS: atom_id res chain seq x y z
N MET A 1 22.14 -13.64 0.45
CA MET A 1 21.95 -14.42 1.69
C MET A 1 20.47 -14.72 1.86
N GLN A 2 20.12 -15.99 1.97
CA GLN A 2 18.74 -16.50 2.03
C GLN A 2 18.13 -16.29 3.43
N ILE A 3 16.89 -15.80 3.50
CA ILE A 3 15.99 -16.08 4.63
C ILE A 3 14.59 -16.40 4.09
N VAL A 4 14.33 -17.71 4.09
CA VAL A 4 13.05 -18.43 4.20
C VAL A 4 11.77 -17.57 4.28
N LEU A 5 10.94 -17.62 3.24
CA LEU A 5 9.48 -17.59 3.42
C LEU A 5 8.83 -18.73 2.65
N ARG A 6 8.11 -19.53 3.43
CA ARG A 6 7.49 -20.81 3.12
C ARG A 6 6.44 -20.69 2.03
N HIS A 7 6.30 -21.80 1.31
CA HIS A 7 5.10 -22.17 0.55
C HIS A 7 3.82 -21.80 1.32
N PHE A 8 3.05 -20.84 0.80
CA PHE A 8 1.62 -20.75 1.03
C PHE A 8 0.93 -20.72 -0.33
N ALA A 9 0.33 -21.85 -0.66
CA ALA A 9 -0.31 -22.11 -1.93
C ALA A 9 -1.67 -21.40 -2.04
N THR A 10 -1.92 -20.91 -3.25
CA THR A 10 -3.22 -20.70 -3.91
C THR A 10 -4.03 -19.45 -3.51
N SER A 11 -4.33 -18.65 -4.54
CA SER A 11 -5.03 -17.34 -4.58
C SER A 11 -4.27 -16.08 -4.15
N ARG A 12 -3.59 -16.02 -2.99
CA ARG A 12 -2.94 -14.77 -2.52
C ARG A 12 -1.53 -14.48 -3.05
N GLY A 13 -0.80 -15.52 -3.49
CA GLY A 13 0.57 -15.38 -4.02
C GLY A 13 0.64 -14.80 -5.43
N SER A 14 -0.38 -15.02 -6.27
CA SER A 14 -0.47 -14.44 -7.62
C SER A 14 -0.67 -12.93 -7.57
N ILE A 15 -1.49 -12.46 -6.61
CA ILE A 15 -1.76 -11.05 -6.38
C ILE A 15 -0.47 -10.32 -6.03
N LEU A 16 0.34 -10.86 -5.11
CA LEU A 16 1.60 -10.21 -4.71
C LEU A 16 2.63 -10.19 -5.83
N HIS A 17 2.68 -11.19 -6.71
CA HIS A 17 3.60 -11.21 -7.85
C HIS A 17 3.18 -10.26 -8.97
N ALA A 18 1.88 -10.21 -9.29
CA ALA A 18 1.33 -9.24 -10.24
C ALA A 18 1.43 -7.81 -9.69
N PHE A 19 1.25 -7.64 -8.38
CA PHE A 19 1.42 -6.40 -7.66
C PHE A 19 2.89 -5.95 -7.64
N ASP A 20 3.84 -6.84 -7.34
CA ASP A 20 5.28 -6.53 -7.39
C ASP A 20 5.75 -6.16 -8.81
N ALA A 21 5.24 -6.85 -9.83
CA ALA A 21 5.46 -6.49 -11.23
C ALA A 21 4.84 -5.12 -11.58
N TRP A 22 3.61 -4.85 -11.14
CA TRP A 22 2.92 -3.57 -11.33
C TRP A 22 3.62 -2.43 -10.57
N LEU A 23 4.10 -2.67 -9.35
CA LEU A 23 4.82 -1.71 -8.51
C LEU A 23 6.18 -1.35 -9.10
N ASN A 24 6.93 -2.32 -9.61
CA ASN A 24 8.19 -2.06 -10.31
C ASN A 24 7.99 -1.26 -11.62
N GLN A 25 6.83 -1.41 -12.28
CA GLN A 25 6.53 -0.71 -13.53
C GLN A 25 6.01 0.74 -13.31
N CYS A 26 5.37 1.02 -12.17
CA CYS A 26 4.69 2.29 -11.89
C CYS A 26 5.58 3.42 -11.31
N ALA A 27 6.89 3.21 -11.17
CA ALA A 27 7.83 4.18 -10.55
C ALA A 27 7.99 5.54 -11.29
N MET A 28 7.11 5.89 -12.25
CA MET A 28 7.13 7.16 -12.97
C MET A 28 5.74 7.81 -13.08
N SER A 29 5.21 8.34 -11.97
CA SER A 29 4.41 9.57 -12.01
C SER A 29 4.36 10.21 -10.63
N SER A 30 5.27 11.16 -10.40
CA SER A 30 5.24 12.02 -9.23
C SER A 30 4.09 13.04 -9.39
N ARG A 31 2.88 12.66 -9.00
CA ARG A 31 1.77 13.60 -8.82
C ARG A 31 1.97 14.38 -7.51
N PRO A 32 1.81 15.73 -7.50
CA PRO A 32 2.08 16.54 -6.31
C PRO A 32 1.11 16.22 -5.16
N PRO A 33 1.55 16.40 -3.89
CA PRO A 33 0.87 15.89 -2.71
C PRO A 33 0.27 17.04 -1.90
N ASP A 34 -0.88 17.55 -2.35
CA ASP A 34 -1.68 18.55 -1.63
C ASP A 34 -3.03 18.79 -2.31
N GLU A 35 -3.95 17.83 -2.19
CA GLU A 35 -5.35 18.17 -2.01
C GLU A 35 -6.01 16.99 -1.33
N HIS A 36 -6.84 17.23 -0.32
CA HIS A 36 -7.75 16.22 0.22
C HIS A 36 -8.70 15.80 -0.91
N ASN A 37 -8.23 14.91 -1.80
CA ASN A 37 -9.11 14.23 -2.73
C ASN A 37 -9.94 13.29 -1.85
N SER A 38 -11.03 13.85 -1.35
CA SER A 38 -11.91 13.28 -0.36
C SER A 38 -12.67 12.17 -1.06
N VAL A 39 -12.01 11.02 -1.29
CA VAL A 39 -12.73 9.80 -1.64
C VAL A 39 -13.81 9.70 -0.57
N PRO A 40 -15.10 9.77 -0.94
CA PRO A 40 -16.14 9.75 0.06
C PRO A 40 -15.95 8.52 0.93
N LEU A 41 -16.06 8.65 2.26
CA LEU A 41 -15.78 7.54 3.19
C LEU A 41 -16.53 6.25 2.79
N ALA A 42 -17.72 6.38 2.22
CA ALA A 42 -18.48 5.26 1.66
C ALA A 42 -17.77 4.54 0.50
N VAL A 43 -17.18 5.29 -0.43
CA VAL A 43 -16.41 4.76 -1.57
C VAL A 43 -15.09 4.16 -1.10
N GLU A 44 -14.40 4.83 -0.16
CA GLU A 44 -13.17 4.32 0.47
C GLU A 44 -13.44 2.98 1.16
N MET A 45 -14.50 2.90 1.97
CA MET A 45 -14.89 1.67 2.66
C MET A 45 -15.30 0.55 1.69
N ALA A 46 -16.02 0.88 0.60
CA ALA A 46 -16.39 -0.07 -0.42
C ALA A 46 -15.15 -0.69 -1.09
N ARG A 47 -14.17 0.14 -1.49
CA ARG A 47 -12.90 -0.35 -2.04
C ARG A 47 -12.13 -1.20 -1.04
N ILE A 48 -12.11 -0.83 0.23
CA ILE A 48 -11.45 -1.62 1.29
C ILE A 48 -12.11 -2.99 1.41
N ASN A 49 -13.44 -3.06 1.37
CA ASN A 49 -14.17 -4.33 1.47
C ASN A 49 -13.98 -5.21 0.22
N SER A 50 -13.96 -4.62 -0.98
CA SER A 50 -13.62 -5.33 -2.21
C SER A 50 -12.17 -5.87 -2.16
N ALA A 51 -11.21 -5.03 -1.76
CA ALA A 51 -9.81 -5.41 -1.63
C ALA A 51 -9.60 -6.56 -0.63
N ARG A 52 -10.35 -6.58 0.49
CA ARG A 52 -10.37 -7.73 1.42
C ARG A 52 -10.85 -9.02 0.79
N SER A 53 -11.77 -8.91 -0.16
CA SER A 53 -12.33 -10.05 -0.87
C SER A 53 -11.41 -10.55 -1.99
N GLY A 54 -10.23 -9.91 -2.17
CA GLY A 54 -9.26 -10.25 -3.20
C GLY A 54 -9.43 -9.46 -4.51
N ASP A 55 -10.23 -8.40 -4.53
CA ASP A 55 -10.37 -7.52 -5.69
C ASP A 55 -9.10 -6.68 -5.89
N GLU A 56 -8.31 -7.06 -6.88
CA GLU A 56 -7.04 -6.41 -7.23
C GLU A 56 -7.23 -4.97 -7.72
N ASP A 57 -8.31 -4.68 -8.44
CA ASP A 57 -8.59 -3.33 -8.97
C ASP A 57 -8.98 -2.37 -7.85
N ALA A 58 -9.74 -2.85 -6.86
CA ALA A 58 -10.07 -2.07 -5.68
C ALA A 58 -8.84 -1.75 -4.83
N PHE A 59 -7.93 -2.71 -4.67
CA PHE A 59 -6.67 -2.50 -3.97
C PHE A 59 -5.74 -1.54 -4.74
N ARG A 60 -5.64 -1.69 -6.07
CA ARG A 60 -4.87 -0.79 -6.93
C ARG A 60 -5.33 0.66 -6.80
N GLN A 61 -6.64 0.90 -6.84
CA GLN A 61 -7.21 2.24 -6.66
C GLN A 61 -6.89 2.85 -5.29
N LEU A 62 -6.89 2.04 -4.23
CA LEU A 62 -6.44 2.49 -2.90
C LEU A 62 -4.95 2.82 -2.93
N PHE A 63 -4.13 1.94 -3.49
CA PHE A 63 -2.69 2.15 -3.58
C PHE A 63 -2.35 3.44 -4.33
N GLU A 64 -2.87 3.62 -5.55
CA GLU A 64 -2.60 4.79 -6.40
C GLU A 64 -2.95 6.09 -5.67
N HIS A 65 -3.98 6.04 -4.83
CA HIS A 65 -4.41 7.17 -4.05
C HIS A 65 -3.44 7.50 -2.89
N TYR A 66 -2.97 6.52 -2.12
CA TYR A 66 -2.13 6.78 -0.93
C TYR A 66 -0.62 6.73 -1.20
N GLN A 67 -0.17 6.17 -2.33
CA GLN A 67 1.26 6.03 -2.65
C GLN A 67 2.03 7.35 -2.58
N PRO A 68 1.52 8.49 -3.11
CA PRO A 68 2.25 9.75 -3.06
C PRO A 68 2.46 10.25 -1.63
N THR A 69 1.45 10.04 -0.78
CA THR A 69 1.45 10.43 0.63
C THR A 69 2.47 9.62 1.44
N ILE A 70 2.48 8.30 1.27
CA ILE A 70 3.43 7.42 1.96
C ILE A 70 4.85 7.64 1.43
N SER A 71 5.01 7.81 0.12
CA SER A 71 6.32 8.14 -0.48
C SER A 71 6.89 9.44 0.05
N LYS A 72 6.05 10.47 0.23
CA LYS A 72 6.45 11.75 0.85
C LYS A 72 6.85 11.57 2.32
N GLN A 73 6.20 10.66 3.04
CA GLN A 73 6.58 10.32 4.42
C GLN A 73 7.92 9.58 4.47
N MET A 74 8.12 8.55 3.65
CA MET A 74 9.37 7.77 3.61
C MET A 74 10.58 8.61 3.17
N ARG A 75 10.38 9.58 2.28
CA ARG A 75 11.42 10.57 1.91
C ARG A 75 11.91 11.43 3.09
N ARG A 76 11.18 11.46 4.22
CA ARG A 76 11.65 12.13 5.45
C ARG A 76 12.61 11.25 6.25
N SER A 77 12.46 9.92 6.16
CA SER A 77 13.35 8.95 6.83
C SER A 77 14.64 8.72 6.04
N SER A 78 14.60 8.75 4.70
CA SER A 78 15.78 8.53 3.85
C SER A 78 15.80 9.41 2.59
N ARG A 79 17.01 9.76 2.14
CA ARG A 79 17.27 10.45 0.87
C ARG A 79 17.61 9.52 -0.29
N ASP A 80 17.92 8.25 0.00
CA ASP A 80 18.17 7.25 -1.03
C ASP A 80 16.83 6.86 -1.67
N ARG A 81 16.72 7.15 -2.97
CA ARG A 81 15.51 6.89 -3.75
C ARG A 81 15.14 5.40 -3.78
N VAL A 82 16.13 4.52 -3.93
CA VAL A 82 15.89 3.07 -4.01
C VAL A 82 15.39 2.56 -2.67
N LEU A 83 15.99 3.03 -1.57
CA LEU A 83 15.53 2.69 -0.23
C LEU A 83 14.10 3.20 0.03
N VAL A 84 13.77 4.41 -0.41
CA VAL A 84 12.41 4.96 -0.29
C VAL A 84 11.41 4.10 -1.05
N GLU A 85 11.72 3.69 -2.28
CA GLU A 85 10.84 2.83 -3.09
C GLU A 85 10.60 1.48 -2.41
N ASN A 86 11.65 0.86 -1.86
CA ASN A 86 11.55 -0.38 -1.09
C ASN A 86 10.69 -0.22 0.17
N LEU A 87 10.90 0.86 0.95
CA LEU A 87 10.09 1.11 2.15
C LEU A 87 8.62 1.33 1.81
N VAL A 88 8.33 2.05 0.72
CA VAL A 88 6.95 2.23 0.25
C VAL A 88 6.34 0.88 -0.09
N HIS A 89 7.06 0.04 -0.84
CA HIS A 89 6.62 -1.31 -1.16
C HIS A 89 6.28 -2.11 0.11
N ASP A 90 7.20 -2.16 1.07
CA ASP A 90 7.03 -2.90 2.33
C ASP A 90 5.82 -2.41 3.14
N VAL A 91 5.59 -1.09 3.18
CA VAL A 91 4.40 -0.52 3.84
C VAL A 91 3.11 -1.01 3.21
N PHE A 92 3.04 -1.08 1.87
CA PHE A 92 1.83 -1.50 1.18
C PHE A 92 1.61 -3.01 1.21
N VAL A 93 2.68 -3.81 1.19
CA VAL A 93 2.58 -5.25 1.45
C VAL A 93 2.05 -5.50 2.85
N GLU A 94 2.61 -4.84 3.87
CA GLU A 94 2.16 -4.98 5.25
C GLU A 94 0.71 -4.47 5.43
N ALA A 95 0.34 -3.39 4.72
CA ALA A 95 -1.03 -2.90 4.68
C ALA A 95 -1.99 -3.92 4.07
N PHE A 96 -1.62 -4.56 2.97
CA PHE A 96 -2.44 -5.62 2.36
C PHE A 96 -2.65 -6.78 3.33
N MET A 97 -1.58 -7.26 3.97
CA MET A 97 -1.64 -8.35 4.96
C MET A 97 -2.47 -7.99 6.19
N SER A 98 -2.40 -6.73 6.64
CA SER A 98 -3.12 -6.24 7.81
C SER A 98 -4.53 -5.72 7.50
N LEU A 99 -4.94 -5.71 6.23
CA LEU A 99 -6.20 -5.11 5.78
C LEU A 99 -7.43 -5.82 6.36
N GLU A 100 -7.33 -7.14 6.56
CA GLU A 100 -8.34 -7.97 7.23
C GLU A 100 -8.63 -7.47 8.67
N ASN A 101 -7.62 -6.90 9.35
CA ASN A 101 -7.74 -6.41 10.72
C ASN A 101 -8.18 -4.94 10.83
N PHE A 102 -8.22 -4.19 9.74
CA PHE A 102 -8.66 -2.80 9.76
C PHE A 102 -10.14 -2.71 10.20
N LYS A 103 -10.52 -1.79 11.09
CA LYS A 103 -11.90 -1.72 11.62
C LYS A 103 -12.69 -0.51 11.15
N GLY A 104 -12.13 0.33 10.27
CA GLY A 104 -12.79 1.56 9.82
C GLY A 104 -13.03 2.60 10.92
N ARG A 105 -12.42 2.45 12.11
CA ARG A 105 -12.59 3.37 13.24
C ARG A 105 -11.81 4.68 13.09
N SER A 106 -10.89 4.73 12.14
CA SER A 106 -10.10 5.90 11.76
C SER A 106 -10.00 5.95 10.25
N PRO A 107 -9.73 7.13 9.64
CA PRO A 107 -9.44 7.22 8.21
C PRO A 107 -8.35 6.23 7.81
N PHE A 108 -8.45 5.65 6.62
CA PHE A 108 -7.48 4.66 6.15
C PHE A 108 -6.07 5.26 6.07
N GLU A 109 -5.97 6.53 5.67
CA GLU A 109 -4.69 7.27 5.66
C GLU A 109 -4.00 7.27 7.02
N HIS A 110 -4.73 7.54 8.11
CA HIS A 110 -4.18 7.53 9.46
C HIS A 110 -3.66 6.14 9.86
N TRP A 111 -4.33 5.09 9.42
CA TRP A 111 -3.89 3.73 9.65
C TRP A 111 -2.64 3.37 8.83
N LEU A 112 -2.60 3.74 7.54
CA LEU A 112 -1.42 3.57 6.69
C LEU A 112 -0.20 4.33 7.21
N ARG A 113 -0.37 5.57 7.68
CA ARG A 113 0.72 6.37 8.26
C ARG A 113 1.33 5.70 9.49
N LYS A 114 0.54 4.99 10.30
CA LYS A 114 1.06 4.20 11.43
C LYS A 114 1.86 2.99 10.96
N LEU A 115 1.44 2.34 9.89
CA LEU A 115 2.22 1.25 9.28
C LEU A 115 3.54 1.77 8.75
N ALA A 116 3.53 2.92 8.07
CA ALA A 116 4.73 3.61 7.59
C ALA A 116 5.75 3.90 8.69
N VAL A 117 5.31 4.37 9.86
CA VAL A 117 6.21 4.60 11.02
C VAL A 117 6.75 3.29 11.62
N ARG A 118 6.05 2.16 11.44
CA ARG A 118 6.55 0.86 11.91
C ARG A 118 7.62 0.29 10.99
N VAL A 119 7.54 0.58 9.69
CA VAL A 119 8.46 0.04 8.67
C VAL A 119 9.77 0.84 8.59
N GLY A 120 9.76 2.15 8.84
CA GLY A 120 10.96 3.00 8.73
C GLY A 120 10.98 4.25 9.61
#